data_AF-A0A413DGP2-F1
#
_entry.id   AF-A0A413DGP2-F1
#
_cell.length_a   1.000
_cell.length_b   1.000
_cell.length_c   1.000
_cell.angle_alpha   90.00
_cell.angle_beta   90.00
_cell.angle_gamma   90.00
#
_symmetry.space_group_name_H-M   'P 1'
#
loop_
_entity.id
_entity.type
_entity.pdbx_description
1 polymer ?
#
loop_
_entity_poly.entity_id
_entity_poly.type
_entity_poly.pdbx_seq_one_letter_code
_entity_poly.pdbx_strand_id
1 'polypeptide(L)'
;MTQPSVYNAIGKKGIRRATVIKDYAYTITARQDRTPAQVIDLGGGKYRYLTERECWRLQGYSDADFEAAAAVQKKNGRYTMALYKQAGNSIPVTIFESIFRKIILGETAEKEASNE
;
A
#
# COMPACT_ATOMS: atom_id res chain seq x y z
N MET A 1 13.46 -2.08 -10.66
CA MET A 1 12.39 -1.31 -11.32
C MET A 1 12.95 -0.83 -12.63
N THR A 2 12.28 -1.08 -13.75
CA THR A 2 12.89 -0.96 -15.09
C THR A 2 12.21 0.09 -15.97
N GLN A 3 11.20 0.78 -15.46
CA GLN A 3 10.40 1.73 -16.25
C GLN A 3 11.00 3.14 -16.15
N PRO A 4 11.56 3.71 -17.24
CA PRO A 4 12.28 4.98 -17.17
C PRO A 4 11.43 6.15 -16.69
N SER A 5 10.14 6.15 -17.02
CA SER A 5 9.20 7.23 -16.68
C SER A 5 9.03 7.44 -15.18
N VAL A 6 9.05 6.35 -14.40
CA VAL A 6 8.91 6.41 -12.95
C VAL A 6 10.30 6.51 -12.30
N TYR A 7 11.34 5.86 -12.88
CA TYR A 7 12.72 5.98 -12.38
C TYR A 7 13.20 7.44 -12.40
N ASN A 8 12.94 8.14 -13.50
CA ASN A 8 13.26 9.56 -13.65
C ASN A 8 12.40 10.48 -12.77
N ALA A 9 11.39 9.94 -12.09
CA ALA A 9 10.52 10.68 -11.16
C ALA A 9 10.92 10.49 -9.69
N ILE A 10 11.91 9.64 -9.40
CA ILE A 10 12.38 9.38 -8.03
C ILE A 10 12.91 10.67 -7.40
N GLY A 11 12.45 10.98 -6.19
CA GLY A 11 12.85 12.17 -5.44
C GLY A 11 12.29 13.49 -5.96
N LYS A 12 11.52 13.49 -7.08
CA LYS A 12 10.87 14.69 -7.60
C LYS A 12 9.63 15.07 -6.79
N LYS A 13 9.28 16.35 -6.78
CA LYS A 13 8.04 16.89 -6.20
C LYS A 13 7.00 17.15 -7.30
N GLY A 14 5.72 17.29 -6.92
CA GLY A 14 4.62 17.55 -7.85
C GLY A 14 3.84 16.29 -8.27
N ILE A 15 3.04 16.39 -9.33
CA ILE A 15 2.12 15.32 -9.77
C ILE A 15 2.88 14.10 -10.28
N ARG A 16 3.98 14.33 -11.02
CA ARG A 16 4.80 13.28 -11.61
C ARG A 16 5.99 12.93 -10.72
N ARG A 17 5.71 12.29 -9.58
CA ARG A 17 6.69 11.93 -8.56
C ARG A 17 6.75 10.42 -8.31
N ALA A 18 7.91 9.95 -7.85
CA ALA A 18 8.07 8.65 -7.20
C ALA A 18 8.76 8.87 -5.85
N THR A 19 8.04 8.60 -4.76
CA THR A 19 8.55 8.80 -3.40
C THR A 19 9.26 7.53 -2.94
N VAL A 20 10.47 7.67 -2.39
CA VAL A 20 11.14 6.56 -1.71
C VAL A 20 10.51 6.41 -0.33
N ILE A 21 9.95 5.22 -0.07
CA ILE A 21 9.35 4.87 1.22
C ILE A 21 10.47 4.71 2.24
N LYS A 22 10.29 5.31 3.42
CA LYS A 22 11.18 5.16 4.57
C LYS A 22 10.39 4.61 5.76
N ASP A 23 9.65 5.48 6.43
CA ASP A 23 8.93 5.12 7.67
C ASP A 23 7.49 4.69 7.40
N TYR A 24 6.87 5.26 6.36
CA TYR A 24 5.49 4.96 5.98
C TYR A 24 5.28 5.05 4.47
N ALA A 25 4.25 4.35 4.00
CA ALA A 25 3.71 4.53 2.66
C ALA A 25 2.56 5.54 2.70
N TYR A 26 2.50 6.42 1.72
CA TYR A 26 1.28 7.15 1.37
C TYR A 26 0.23 6.17 0.81
N THR A 27 -0.90 6.70 0.35
CA THR A 27 -2.02 5.93 -0.23
C THR A 27 -1.55 4.80 -1.15
N ILE A 28 -1.95 3.57 -0.80
CA ILE A 28 -1.78 2.39 -1.65
C ILE A 28 -2.72 2.53 -2.84
N THR A 29 -2.17 2.61 -4.04
CA THR A 29 -2.96 2.81 -5.26
C THR A 29 -3.20 1.48 -5.97
N ALA A 30 -4.28 1.41 -6.76
CA ALA A 30 -4.61 0.23 -7.58
C ALA A 30 -3.61 -0.07 -8.72
N ARG A 31 -2.62 0.81 -8.95
CA ARG A 31 -1.53 0.63 -9.93
C ARG A 31 -0.24 1.27 -9.43
N GLN A 32 0.75 0.44 -9.13
CA GLN A 32 2.05 0.86 -8.62
C GLN A 32 3.03 1.34 -9.72
N ASP A 33 2.79 0.96 -10.97
CA ASP A 33 3.69 1.19 -12.12
C ASP A 33 3.47 2.52 -12.84
N ARG A 34 2.84 3.51 -12.18
CA ARG A 34 2.58 4.85 -12.72
C ARG A 34 2.76 5.91 -11.65
N THR A 35 3.15 7.12 -12.06
CA THR A 35 3.24 8.26 -11.15
C THR A 35 1.85 8.85 -10.83
N PRO A 36 1.57 9.28 -9.58
CA PRO A 36 2.46 9.24 -8.42
C PRO A 36 2.70 7.79 -7.95
N ALA A 37 3.97 7.44 -7.79
CA ALA A 37 4.41 6.11 -7.39
C ALA A 37 5.13 6.16 -6.05
N GLN A 38 5.30 5.00 -5.43
CA GLN A 38 6.08 4.83 -4.22
C GLN A 38 7.00 3.63 -4.40
N VAL A 39 8.26 3.76 -4.00
CA VAL A 39 9.30 2.76 -4.27
C VAL A 39 10.12 2.45 -3.03
N ILE A 40 10.63 1.24 -2.97
CA ILE A 40 11.60 0.77 -1.99
C ILE A 40 12.99 0.86 -2.61
N ASP A 41 13.92 1.49 -1.90
CA ASP A 41 15.34 1.50 -2.26
C ASP A 41 15.99 0.16 -1.89
N LEU A 42 16.67 -0.46 -2.85
CA LEU A 42 17.42 -1.70 -2.68
C LEU A 42 18.92 -1.47 -2.56
N GLY A 43 19.37 -0.22 -2.59
CA GLY A 43 20.78 0.17 -2.66
C GLY A 43 21.36 0.07 -4.07
N GLY A 44 22.52 0.71 -4.27
CA GLY A 44 23.24 0.68 -5.55
C GLY A 44 22.43 1.26 -6.73
N GLY A 45 21.57 2.24 -6.47
CA GLY A 45 20.69 2.85 -7.48
C GLY A 45 19.55 1.95 -7.97
N LYS A 46 19.29 0.83 -7.30
CA LYS A 46 18.21 -0.09 -7.65
C LYS A 46 16.98 0.17 -6.77
N TYR A 47 15.83 0.25 -7.41
CA TYR A 47 14.55 0.45 -6.73
C TYR A 47 13.57 -0.66 -7.10
N ARG A 48 12.55 -0.91 -6.26
CA ARG A 48 11.39 -1.75 -6.60
C ARG A 48 10.09 -1.11 -6.16
N TYR A 49 8.98 -1.54 -6.75
CA TYR A 49 7.67 -1.23 -6.23
C TYR A 49 7.39 -2.08 -4.99
N LEU A 50 6.40 -1.66 -4.21
CA LEU A 50 5.73 -2.55 -3.26
C LEU A 50 5.16 -3.75 -4.03
N THR A 51 5.30 -4.93 -3.46
CA THR A 51 4.68 -6.17 -3.93
C THR A 51 3.20 -6.20 -3.58
N GLU A 52 2.45 -7.07 -4.22
CA GLU A 52 1.03 -7.28 -3.94
C GLU A 52 0.82 -7.60 -2.46
N ARG A 53 1.63 -8.51 -1.89
CA ARG A 53 1.54 -8.91 -0.47
C ARG A 53 1.84 -7.75 0.47
N GLU A 54 2.86 -6.94 0.18
CA GLU A 54 3.17 -5.76 1.00
C GLU A 54 2.03 -4.75 0.97
N CYS A 55 1.39 -4.53 -0.19
CA CYS A 55 0.20 -3.68 -0.28
C CYS A 55 -0.97 -4.21 0.57
N TRP A 56 -1.19 -5.53 0.60
CA TRP A 56 -2.22 -6.15 1.44
C TRP A 56 -1.94 -5.99 2.94
N ARG A 57 -0.69 -6.22 3.35
CA ARG A 57 -0.25 -6.01 4.74
C ARG A 57 -0.39 -4.55 5.17
N LEU A 58 -0.06 -3.60 4.30
CA LEU A 58 -0.25 -2.17 4.57
C LEU A 58 -1.72 -1.78 4.73
N GLN A 59 -2.64 -2.56 4.15
CA GLN A 59 -4.08 -2.44 4.38
C GLN A 59 -4.57 -3.21 5.61
N GLY A 60 -3.70 -3.90 6.35
CA GLY A 60 -4.05 -4.63 7.57
C GLY A 60 -4.62 -6.04 7.34
N TYR A 61 -4.55 -6.58 6.12
CA TYR A 61 -4.95 -7.97 5.86
C TYR A 61 -3.89 -8.96 6.34
N SER A 62 -4.34 -10.16 6.72
CA SER A 62 -3.44 -11.26 7.07
C SER A 62 -2.79 -11.87 5.82
N ASP A 63 -1.69 -12.59 6.02
CA ASP A 63 -1.06 -13.35 4.93
C ASP A 63 -1.99 -14.45 4.39
N ALA A 64 -2.82 -15.05 5.26
CA ALA A 64 -3.78 -16.07 4.85
C ALA A 64 -4.86 -15.50 3.91
N ASP A 65 -5.36 -14.29 4.19
CA ASP A 65 -6.31 -13.60 3.29
C ASP A 65 -5.69 -13.34 1.93
N PHE A 66 -4.43 -12.88 1.92
CA PHE A 66 -3.68 -12.67 0.69
C PHE A 66 -3.48 -13.97 -0.09
N GLU A 67 -3.11 -15.06 0.57
CA GLU A 67 -2.87 -16.36 -0.07
C GLU A 67 -4.16 -16.93 -0.66
N ALA A 68 -5.28 -16.84 0.06
CA ALA A 68 -6.58 -17.24 -0.44
C ALA A 68 -6.99 -16.43 -1.68
N ALA A 69 -6.81 -15.11 -1.65
CA ALA A 69 -7.07 -14.26 -2.81
C ALA A 69 -6.12 -14.57 -3.97
N ALA A 70 -4.82 -14.78 -3.70
CA ALA A 70 -3.82 -15.06 -4.71
C ALA A 70 -4.05 -16.42 -5.40
N ALA A 71 -4.55 -17.42 -4.67
CA ALA A 71 -4.82 -18.77 -5.21
C ALA A 71 -5.84 -18.78 -6.35
N VAL A 72 -6.75 -17.80 -6.39
CA VAL A 72 -7.81 -17.70 -7.42
C VAL A 72 -7.51 -16.64 -8.49
N GLN A 73 -6.41 -15.89 -8.38
CA GLN A 73 -6.05 -14.83 -9.31
C GLN A 73 -4.95 -15.26 -10.28
N LYS A 74 -5.12 -14.89 -11.55
CA LYS A 74 -4.11 -15.16 -12.58
C LYS A 74 -3.12 -14.00 -12.68
N LYS A 75 -1.83 -14.35 -12.75
CA LYS A 75 -0.77 -13.39 -13.06
C LYS A 75 -0.91 -12.93 -14.51
N ASN A 76 -0.81 -11.62 -14.75
CA ASN A 76 -0.79 -11.05 -16.10
C ASN A 76 0.50 -10.23 -16.29
N GLY A 77 1.41 -10.78 -17.09
CA GLY A 77 2.74 -10.22 -17.26
C GLY A 77 3.53 -10.24 -15.96
N ARG A 78 4.05 -9.09 -15.54
CA ARG A 78 4.91 -8.98 -14.35
C ARG A 78 4.15 -9.14 -13.03
N TYR A 79 2.88 -8.76 -13.00
CA TYR A 79 2.11 -8.56 -11.78
C TYR A 79 0.80 -9.35 -11.77
N THR A 80 0.27 -9.64 -10.59
CA THR A 80 -1.11 -10.08 -10.43
C THR A 80 -1.98 -8.85 -10.20
N MET A 81 -2.29 -8.12 -11.27
CA MET A 81 -2.93 -6.79 -11.21
C MET A 81 -4.24 -6.75 -10.42
N ALA A 82 -4.97 -7.87 -10.34
CA ALA A 82 -6.18 -7.95 -9.52
C ALA A 82 -5.89 -7.75 -8.03
N LEU A 83 -4.79 -8.31 -7.51
CA LEU A 83 -4.40 -8.17 -6.10
C LEU A 83 -4.01 -6.72 -5.76
N TYR A 84 -3.32 -6.01 -6.67
CA TYR A 84 -3.08 -4.56 -6.50
C TYR A 84 -4.37 -3.75 -6.51
N LYS A 85 -5.32 -4.07 -7.39
CA LYS A 85 -6.62 -3.39 -7.43
C LYS A 85 -7.42 -3.63 -6.15
N GLN A 86 -7.43 -4.86 -5.64
CA GLN A 86 -8.09 -5.21 -4.39
C GLN A 86 -7.50 -4.43 -3.22
N ALA A 87 -6.16 -4.41 -3.07
CA ALA A 87 -5.52 -3.61 -2.04
C ALA A 87 -5.76 -2.10 -2.23
N GLY A 88 -5.56 -1.57 -3.42
CA GLY A 88 -5.60 -0.12 -3.68
C GLY A 88 -7.00 0.50 -3.68
N ASN A 89 -8.05 -0.29 -3.83
CA ASN A 89 -9.43 0.16 -3.68
C ASN A 89 -10.03 -0.16 -2.30
N SER A 90 -9.26 -0.85 -1.44
CA SER A 90 -9.71 -1.17 -0.08
C SER A 90 -9.46 -0.01 0.88
N ILE A 91 -10.15 -0.06 2.01
CA ILE A 91 -9.92 0.78 3.19
C ILE A 91 -9.15 -0.10 4.20
N PRO A 92 -8.15 0.43 4.93
CA PRO A 92 -7.41 -0.38 5.90
C PRO A 92 -8.32 -1.06 6.92
N VAL A 93 -8.07 -2.34 7.19
CA VAL A 93 -8.86 -3.19 8.11
C VAL A 93 -8.99 -2.54 9.49
N THR A 94 -7.90 -2.00 10.03
CA THR A 94 -7.87 -1.34 11.35
C THR A 94 -8.80 -0.13 11.43
N ILE A 95 -8.97 0.60 10.33
CA ILE A 95 -9.91 1.73 10.24
C ILE A 95 -11.36 1.21 10.24
N PHE A 96 -11.64 0.17 9.46
CA PHE A 96 -12.96 -0.47 9.44
C PHE A 96 -13.35 -1.01 10.82
N GLU A 97 -12.46 -1.74 11.47
CA GLU A 97 -12.68 -2.29 12.81
C GLU A 97 -12.97 -1.19 13.84
N SER A 98 -12.23 -0.08 13.77
CA SER A 98 -12.45 1.07 14.66
C SER A 98 -13.84 1.69 14.47
N ILE A 99 -14.29 1.84 13.22
CA ILE A 99 -15.64 2.35 12.90
C ILE A 99 -16.70 1.39 13.45
N PHE A 100 -16.55 0.08 13.24
CA PHE A 100 -17.52 -0.92 13.69
C PHE A 100 -17.56 -1.04 15.21
N ARG A 101 -16.42 -1.02 15.90
CA ARG A 101 -16.37 -0.97 17.37
C ARG A 101 -17.16 0.21 17.90
N LYS A 102 -17.00 1.40 17.29
CA LYS A 102 -17.76 2.58 17.70
C LYS A 102 -19.26 2.45 17.48
N ILE A 103 -19.68 1.98 16.30
CA ILE A 103 -21.09 1.92 15.93
C ILE A 103 -21.83 0.78 16.65
N ILE A 104 -21.20 -0.40 16.78
CA ILE A 104 -21.83 -1.61 17.31
C ILE A 104 -21.65 -1.74 18.82
N LEU A 105 -20.45 -1.45 19.33
CA LEU A 105 -20.08 -1.67 20.74
C LEU A 105 -20.09 -0.37 21.56
N GLY A 106 -20.21 0.80 20.91
CA GLY A 106 -20.12 2.10 21.58
C GLY A 106 -18.71 2.49 22.04
N GLU A 107 -17.72 1.61 21.83
CA GLU A 107 -16.32 1.80 22.21
C GLU A 107 -15.76 3.05 21.54
N THR A 108 -15.15 3.93 22.33
CA THR A 108 -14.39 5.08 21.81
C THR A 108 -13.00 4.96 22.40
N ALA A 109 -11.96 5.09 21.58
CA ALA A 109 -10.63 5.26 22.13
C ALA A 109 -10.68 6.46 23.09
N GLU A 110 -10.31 6.22 24.34
CA GLU A 110 -10.10 7.32 25.28
C GLU A 110 -9.03 8.23 24.67
N LYS A 111 -9.26 9.55 24.67
CA LYS A 111 -8.17 10.47 24.36
C LYS A 111 -7.12 10.22 25.43
N GLU A 112 -5.97 9.67 25.07
CA GLU A 112 -4.79 9.85 25.89
C GLU A 112 -4.69 11.36 26.10
N ALA A 113 -4.93 11.79 27.34
CA ALA A 113 -4.62 13.14 27.74
C ALA A 113 -3.12 13.29 27.48
N SER A 114 -2.80 14.03 26.42
CA SER A 114 -1.47 14.50 26.12
C SER A 114 -0.93 15.21 27.37
N ASN A 115 -0.17 14.48 28.18
CA ASN A 115 0.76 15.08 29.12
C ASN A 115 1.90 15.65 28.28
N GLU A 116 1.97 16.98 28.29
CA GLU A 116 3.09 17.90 28.01
C GLU A 116 4.22 17.45 27.07
#